data_AF-V5C5L3-F1
#
_entry.id   AF-V5C5L3-F1
#
_cell.length_a   1.000
_cell.length_b   1.000
_cell.length_c   1.000
_cell.angle_alpha   90.00
_cell.angle_beta   90.00
_cell.angle_gamma   90.00
#
_symmetry.space_group_name_H-M   'P 1'
#
loop_
_entity.id
_entity.type
_entity.pdbx_description
1 polymer ?
#
loop_
_entity_poly.entity_id
_entity_poly.type
_entity_poly.pdbx_seq_one_letter_code
_entity_poly.pdbx_strand_id
1 'polypeptide(L)'
;MFYNVIANNTNNDKRMKNLHHQQNLVFSILISTAIVFTLAGCSDEEKPKQEQAVVQDQTPKVEQHSFDHPHGPEVTDMQKHQFEHDFAAQCVDRELNNSTNKIEDAERLTKSCECIATYMMKDLTAQEAEKFITEHENPQSLRIKFEAAAYECLQEKAHPEGPKLFGKPQ
;
A
#
# COMPACT_ATOMS: atom_id res chain seq x y z
N MET A 1 -32.59 -29.82 -34.94
CA MET A 1 -31.27 -30.07 -34.31
C MET A 1 -31.01 -29.13 -33.14
N PHE A 2 -31.97 -28.92 -32.21
CA PHE A 2 -31.82 -27.94 -31.12
C PHE A 2 -31.79 -28.57 -29.71
N TYR A 3 -32.29 -29.80 -29.55
CA TYR A 3 -32.30 -30.50 -28.27
C TYR A 3 -30.92 -30.96 -27.78
N ASN A 4 -30.01 -31.29 -28.69
CA ASN A 4 -28.68 -31.81 -28.32
C ASN A 4 -27.74 -30.72 -27.77
N VAL A 5 -27.99 -29.45 -28.07
CA VAL A 5 -27.14 -28.32 -27.61
C VAL A 5 -27.45 -27.96 -26.16
N ILE A 6 -28.73 -28.00 -25.75
CA ILE A 6 -29.16 -27.66 -24.39
C ILE A 6 -28.72 -28.76 -23.39
N ALA A 7 -28.79 -30.03 -23.78
CA ALA A 7 -28.33 -31.15 -22.95
C ALA A 7 -26.82 -31.11 -22.69
N ASN A 8 -26.01 -30.72 -23.67
CA ASN A 8 -24.56 -30.57 -23.50
C ASN A 8 -24.19 -29.42 -22.55
N ASN A 9 -24.95 -28.31 -22.57
CA ASN A 9 -24.65 -27.14 -21.75
C ASN A 9 -24.90 -27.41 -20.25
N THR A 10 -25.98 -28.12 -19.92
CA THR A 10 -26.31 -28.50 -18.52
C THR A 10 -25.35 -29.53 -17.92
N ASN A 11 -24.76 -30.40 -18.74
CA ASN A 11 -23.80 -31.40 -18.27
C ASN A 11 -22.44 -30.77 -17.90
N ASN A 12 -22.02 -29.77 -18.67
CA ASN A 12 -20.77 -29.05 -18.42
C ASN A 12 -20.84 -28.19 -17.14
N ASP A 13 -21.96 -27.53 -16.88
CA ASP A 13 -22.17 -26.74 -15.66
C ASP A 13 -22.16 -27.61 -14.39
N LYS A 14 -22.84 -28.77 -14.42
CA LYS A 14 -22.79 -29.74 -13.31
C LYS A 14 -21.39 -30.29 -13.05
N ARG A 15 -20.59 -30.49 -14.11
CA ARG A 15 -19.22 -31.01 -14.00
C ARG A 15 -18.25 -29.99 -13.39
N MET A 16 -18.38 -28.71 -13.74
CA MET A 16 -17.54 -27.64 -13.17
C MET A 16 -17.83 -27.38 -11.67
N LYS A 17 -19.11 -27.40 -11.27
CA LYS A 17 -19.51 -27.22 -9.85
C LYS A 17 -18.98 -28.34 -8.94
N ASN A 18 -18.93 -29.58 -9.43
CA ASN A 18 -18.41 -30.72 -8.68
C ASN A 18 -16.87 -30.67 -8.52
N LEU A 19 -16.16 -30.15 -9.53
CA LEU A 19 -14.70 -30.01 -9.49
C LEU A 19 -14.25 -28.93 -8.50
N HIS A 20 -14.96 -27.79 -8.45
CA HIS A 20 -14.67 -26.70 -7.52
C HIS A 20 -14.95 -27.10 -6.06
N HIS A 21 -15.99 -27.89 -5.79
CA HIS A 21 -16.31 -28.37 -4.45
C HIS A 21 -15.29 -29.41 -3.96
N GLN A 22 -14.84 -30.32 -4.83
CA GLN A 22 -13.78 -31.28 -4.53
C GLN A 22 -12.45 -30.57 -4.23
N GLN A 23 -12.05 -29.57 -5.03
CA GLN A 23 -10.81 -28.80 -4.81
C GLN A 23 -10.84 -28.01 -3.50
N ASN A 24 -11.95 -27.31 -3.19
CA ASN A 24 -12.08 -26.55 -1.94
C ASN A 24 -12.03 -27.43 -0.68
N LEU A 25 -12.46 -28.69 -0.77
CA LEU A 25 -12.47 -29.63 0.36
C LEU A 25 -11.06 -30.16 0.67
N VAL A 26 -10.19 -30.32 -0.33
CA VAL A 26 -8.79 -30.73 -0.12
C VAL A 26 -7.91 -29.58 0.41
N PHE A 27 -8.16 -28.33 -0.03
CA PHE A 27 -7.40 -27.17 0.44
C PHE A 27 -7.70 -26.80 1.91
N SER A 28 -8.91 -27.13 2.42
CA SER A 28 -9.30 -26.82 3.79
C SER A 28 -8.58 -27.66 4.86
N ILE A 29 -7.99 -28.80 4.51
CA ILE A 29 -7.36 -29.73 5.46
C ILE A 29 -5.86 -29.43 5.67
N LEU A 30 -5.22 -28.71 4.73
CA LEU A 30 -3.77 -28.45 4.78
C LEU A 30 -3.36 -27.22 5.61
N ILE A 31 -4.30 -26.34 6.00
CA ILE A 31 -3.99 -25.08 6.70
C ILE A 31 -3.91 -25.27 8.23
N SER A 32 -4.42 -26.37 8.78
CA SER A 32 -4.55 -26.56 10.25
C SER A 32 -3.33 -27.12 10.98
N THR A 33 -2.17 -27.33 10.34
CA THR A 33 -1.01 -28.00 10.97
C THR A 33 0.33 -27.27 10.84
N ALA A 34 0.36 -25.94 10.91
CA ALA A 34 1.61 -25.19 11.00
C ALA A 34 1.50 -23.93 11.87
N ILE A 35 1.16 -24.09 13.16
CA ILE A 35 1.32 -23.04 14.16
C ILE A 35 1.99 -23.64 15.40
N VAL A 36 3.26 -24.05 15.28
CA VAL A 36 4.16 -24.27 16.43
C VAL A 36 5.60 -24.02 15.98
N PHE A 37 6.01 -22.77 15.74
CA PHE A 37 7.43 -22.34 15.78
C PHE A 37 7.53 -20.81 15.81
N THR A 38 7.10 -20.17 16.90
CA THR A 38 7.46 -18.76 17.17
C THR A 38 7.68 -18.54 18.66
N LEU A 39 8.72 -19.12 19.24
CA LEU A 39 9.35 -18.62 20.48
C LEU A 39 10.84 -18.96 20.47
N ALA A 40 11.63 -18.23 19.69
CA ALA A 40 13.07 -18.13 19.89
C ALA A 40 13.54 -16.69 19.56
N GLY A 41 13.72 -15.91 20.62
CA GLY A 41 14.71 -14.81 20.68
C GLY A 41 14.30 -13.43 20.18
N CYS A 42 13.48 -12.69 20.95
CA CYS A 42 13.70 -11.25 21.10
C CYS A 42 14.64 -11.08 22.29
N SER A 43 15.87 -10.66 22.01
CA SER A 43 16.96 -10.49 22.96
C SER A 43 16.68 -9.31 23.88
N ASP A 44 16.29 -9.59 25.12
CA ASP A 44 16.42 -8.65 26.23
C ASP A 44 16.96 -9.39 27.46
N GLU A 45 17.75 -8.67 28.26
CA GLU A 45 18.48 -9.06 29.48
C GLU A 45 19.88 -9.70 29.36
N GLU A 46 20.87 -8.82 29.18
CA GLU A 46 22.19 -8.95 29.84
C GLU A 46 22.33 -7.89 30.93
N LYS A 47 22.57 -8.28 32.21
CA LYS A 47 23.49 -7.69 33.22
C LYS A 47 23.74 -8.75 34.33
N PRO A 48 24.85 -8.76 35.10
CA PRO A 48 25.77 -7.63 35.39
C PRO A 48 27.27 -7.97 35.46
N LYS A 49 28.12 -6.96 35.21
CA LYS A 49 29.31 -6.69 36.06
C LYS A 49 29.71 -5.22 35.96
N GLN A 50 29.73 -4.59 37.13
CA GLN A 50 30.22 -3.23 37.38
C GLN A 50 31.75 -3.22 37.33
N GLU A 51 32.33 -2.16 36.76
CA GLU A 51 33.49 -1.48 37.36
C GLU A 51 33.38 0.03 37.10
N GLN A 52 33.50 0.77 38.21
CA GLN A 52 33.55 2.23 38.38
C GLN A 52 34.85 2.80 37.76
N ALA A 53 35.11 4.09 37.48
CA ALA A 53 34.51 5.41 37.64
C ALA A 53 35.26 6.31 36.60
N VAL A 54 34.81 7.50 36.20
CA VAL A 54 35.20 8.79 36.84
C VAL A 54 34.62 9.93 35.96
N VAL A 55 33.78 10.76 36.60
CA VAL A 55 33.68 12.24 36.46
C VAL A 55 32.69 12.91 35.48
N GLN A 56 31.98 13.86 36.10
CA GLN A 56 31.36 15.10 35.62
C GLN A 56 29.89 15.10 35.19
N ASP A 57 29.06 15.37 36.22
CA ASP A 57 27.86 16.19 36.20
C ASP A 57 27.96 17.39 35.23
N GLN A 58 27.32 17.26 34.06
CA GLN A 58 26.76 18.36 33.29
C GLN A 58 25.48 17.85 32.61
N THR A 59 24.34 18.35 33.11
CA THR A 59 23.01 18.39 32.49
C THR A 59 22.93 17.94 31.03
N PRO A 60 22.07 16.96 30.68
CA PRO A 60 21.94 16.50 29.30
C PRO A 60 21.35 17.64 28.46
N LYS A 61 22.20 18.22 27.61
CA LYS A 61 21.73 18.90 26.41
C LYS A 61 20.97 17.82 25.64
N VAL A 62 19.65 17.98 25.57
CA VAL A 62 18.80 17.19 24.68
C VAL A 62 19.35 17.40 23.27
N GLU A 63 20.22 16.49 22.82
CA GLU A 63 20.38 16.24 21.40
C GLU A 63 18.99 15.84 20.93
N GLN A 64 18.31 16.79 20.28
CA GLN A 64 17.27 16.42 19.35
C GLN A 64 17.98 15.56 18.32
N HIS A 65 17.92 14.24 18.50
CA HIS A 65 18.24 13.28 17.45
C HIS A 65 17.23 13.58 16.36
N SER A 66 17.61 14.45 15.43
CA SER A 66 16.89 14.61 14.19
C SER A 66 16.95 13.23 13.56
N PHE A 67 15.81 12.56 13.46
CA PHE A 67 15.67 11.34 12.68
C PHE A 67 15.77 11.66 11.18
N ASP A 68 16.54 12.68 10.81
CA ASP A 68 16.91 13.05 9.45
C ASP A 68 17.94 12.02 8.99
N HIS A 69 17.43 10.84 8.69
CA HIS A 69 18.17 9.88 7.90
C HIS A 69 18.43 10.57 6.56
N PRO A 70 19.64 10.50 6.00
CA PRO A 70 19.87 11.00 4.67
C PRO A 70 18.85 10.32 3.76
N HIS A 71 17.89 11.11 3.26
CA HIS A 71 17.11 10.69 2.13
C HIS A 71 18.13 10.30 1.06
N GLY A 72 17.99 9.11 0.48
CA GLY A 72 18.92 8.62 -0.53
C GLY A 72 19.06 9.62 -1.69
N PRO A 73 19.81 9.28 -2.75
CA PRO A 73 19.96 10.17 -3.89
C PRO A 73 18.60 10.71 -4.35
N GLU A 74 18.53 12.02 -4.58
CA GLU A 74 17.30 12.66 -5.05
C GLU A 74 16.92 12.12 -6.43
N VAL A 75 15.62 11.93 -6.65
CA VAL A 75 15.09 11.55 -7.96
C VAL A 75 15.23 12.73 -8.91
N THR A 76 15.78 12.50 -10.10
CA THR A 76 15.89 13.54 -11.13
C THR A 76 14.51 14.01 -11.60
N ASP A 77 14.39 15.28 -12.03
CA ASP A 77 13.10 15.82 -12.51
C ASP A 77 12.51 15.02 -13.68
N MET A 78 13.37 14.48 -14.54
CA MET A 78 12.96 13.60 -15.64
C MET A 78 12.34 12.30 -15.12
N GLN A 79 12.97 11.66 -14.12
CA GLN A 79 12.42 10.46 -13.49
C GLN A 79 11.13 10.76 -12.73
N LYS A 80 11.00 11.94 -12.10
CA LYS A 80 9.76 12.38 -11.45
C LYS A 80 8.62 12.50 -12.45
N HIS A 81 8.85 13.19 -13.58
CA HIS A 81 7.84 13.32 -14.64
C HIS A 81 7.44 11.97 -15.23
N GLN A 82 8.42 11.10 -15.48
CA GLN A 82 8.14 9.77 -16.00
C GLN A 82 7.35 8.93 -14.98
N PHE A 83 7.76 8.96 -13.71
CA PHE A 83 7.03 8.31 -12.63
C PHE A 83 5.59 8.82 -12.56
N GLU A 84 5.38 10.13 -12.56
CA GLU A 84 4.03 10.72 -12.46
C GLU A 84 3.12 10.24 -13.58
N HIS A 85 3.60 10.31 -14.82
CA HIS A 85 2.85 9.87 -15.99
C HIS A 85 2.54 8.37 -15.94
N ASP A 86 3.55 7.53 -15.73
CA ASP A 86 3.42 6.08 -15.79
C ASP A 86 2.60 5.55 -14.60
N PHE A 87 2.76 6.16 -13.43
CA PHE A 87 1.95 5.85 -12.25
C PHE A 87 0.49 6.24 -12.44
N ALA A 88 0.21 7.44 -12.94
CA ALA A 88 -1.15 7.89 -13.20
C ALA A 88 -1.85 6.97 -14.22
N ALA A 89 -1.17 6.61 -15.31
CA ALA A 89 -1.69 5.66 -16.29
C ALA A 89 -1.99 4.29 -15.68
N GLN A 90 -1.05 3.70 -14.94
CA GLN A 90 -1.25 2.40 -14.27
C GLN A 90 -2.40 2.45 -13.26
N CYS A 91 -2.54 3.56 -12.53
CA CYS A 91 -3.64 3.78 -11.59
C CYS A 91 -4.98 3.79 -12.34
N VAL A 92 -5.11 4.57 -13.41
CA VAL A 92 -6.34 4.65 -14.21
C VAL A 92 -6.72 3.29 -14.77
N ASP A 93 -5.76 2.56 -15.34
CA ASP A 93 -5.99 1.23 -15.90
C ASP A 93 -6.49 0.25 -14.84
N ARG A 94 -5.87 0.25 -13.65
CA ARG A 94 -6.28 -0.61 -12.54
C ARG A 94 -7.71 -0.30 -12.08
N GLU A 95 -8.03 0.98 -11.88
CA GLU A 95 -9.36 1.38 -11.40
C GLU A 95 -10.44 1.17 -12.47
N LEU A 96 -10.14 1.44 -13.75
CA LEU A 96 -11.07 1.20 -14.86
C LEU A 96 -11.33 -0.29 -15.10
N ASN A 97 -10.36 -1.16 -14.84
CA ASN A 97 -10.57 -2.60 -14.90
C ASN A 97 -11.60 -3.10 -13.87
N ASN A 98 -11.72 -2.39 -12.75
CA ASN A 98 -12.69 -2.69 -11.70
C ASN A 98 -14.01 -1.91 -11.85
N SER A 99 -14.09 -0.96 -12.80
CA SER A 99 -15.28 -0.15 -13.04
C SER A 99 -16.32 -0.89 -13.90
N THR A 100 -17.60 -0.71 -13.53
CA THR A 100 -18.75 -1.15 -14.33
C THR A 100 -19.14 -0.13 -15.42
N ASN A 101 -18.76 1.15 -15.27
CA ASN A 101 -19.02 2.22 -16.23
C ASN A 101 -17.73 2.93 -16.64
N LYS A 102 -16.96 2.26 -17.49
CA LYS A 102 -15.60 2.70 -17.88
C LYS A 102 -15.55 4.07 -18.54
N ILE A 103 -16.58 4.45 -19.31
CA ILE A 103 -16.59 5.71 -20.06
C ILE A 103 -16.78 6.90 -19.10
N GLU A 104 -17.77 6.82 -18.22
CA GLU A 104 -18.04 7.90 -17.25
C GLU A 104 -16.98 7.98 -16.16
N ASP A 105 -16.42 6.84 -15.75
CA ASP A 105 -15.43 6.80 -14.68
C ASP A 105 -14.04 7.24 -15.16
N ALA A 106 -13.72 7.15 -16.45
CA ALA A 106 -12.40 7.47 -16.99
C ALA A 106 -11.95 8.88 -16.59
N GLU A 107 -12.76 9.90 -16.85
CA GLU A 107 -12.40 11.29 -16.54
C GLU A 107 -12.17 11.51 -15.04
N ARG A 108 -13.06 10.96 -14.20
CA ARG A 108 -12.95 11.07 -12.73
C ARG A 108 -11.70 10.36 -12.22
N LEU A 109 -11.41 9.18 -12.75
CA LEU A 109 -10.26 8.37 -12.36
C LEU A 109 -8.96 9.01 -12.83
N THR A 110 -8.90 9.55 -14.04
CA THR A 110 -7.74 10.32 -14.53
C THR A 110 -7.40 11.44 -13.57
N LYS A 111 -8.37 12.30 -13.24
CA LYS A 111 -8.14 13.41 -12.30
C LYS A 111 -7.65 12.94 -10.92
N SER A 112 -8.23 11.87 -10.41
CA SER A 112 -7.88 11.33 -9.09
C SER A 112 -6.48 10.70 -9.09
N CYS A 113 -6.16 9.91 -10.11
CA CYS A 113 -4.87 9.25 -10.26
C CYS A 113 -3.74 10.23 -10.55
N GLU A 114 -3.99 11.31 -11.30
CA GLU A 114 -3.03 12.41 -11.48
C GLU A 114 -2.71 13.08 -10.14
N CYS A 115 -3.72 13.45 -9.35
CA CYS A 115 -3.51 14.02 -8.01
C CYS A 115 -2.64 13.10 -7.13
N ILE A 116 -2.95 11.81 -7.13
CA ILE A 116 -2.21 10.81 -6.35
C ILE A 116 -0.76 10.73 -6.83
N ALA A 117 -0.52 10.69 -8.15
CA ALA A 117 0.81 10.65 -8.73
C ALA A 117 1.63 11.89 -8.34
N THR A 118 1.04 13.08 -8.45
CA THR A 118 1.66 14.34 -8.02
C THR A 118 1.98 14.34 -6.52
N TYR A 119 1.09 13.81 -5.68
CA TYR A 119 1.33 13.69 -4.25
C TYR A 119 2.52 12.76 -3.97
N MET A 120 2.59 11.62 -4.64
CA MET A 120 3.63 10.61 -4.44
C MET A 120 5.03 11.10 -4.84
N MET A 121 5.13 12.03 -5.79
CA MET A 121 6.41 12.65 -6.18
C MET A 121 7.09 13.45 -5.07
N LYS A 122 6.35 13.94 -4.06
CA LYS A 122 6.88 14.81 -2.99
C LYS A 122 8.01 14.14 -2.21
N ASP A 123 7.81 12.87 -1.88
CA ASP A 123 8.75 12.06 -1.09
C ASP A 123 9.24 10.84 -1.88
N LEU A 124 9.24 10.92 -3.21
CA LEU A 124 9.72 9.83 -4.06
C LEU A 124 11.24 9.69 -3.92
N THR A 125 11.71 8.51 -3.57
CA THR A 125 13.15 8.21 -3.49
C THR A 125 13.67 7.65 -4.82
N ALA A 126 14.96 7.83 -5.12
CA ALA A 126 15.55 7.28 -6.35
C ALA A 126 15.36 5.77 -6.47
N GLN A 127 15.45 5.04 -5.35
CA GLN A 127 15.24 3.60 -5.34
C GLN A 127 13.79 3.22 -5.68
N GLU A 128 12.81 3.96 -5.17
CA GLU A 128 11.40 3.71 -5.52
C GLU A 128 11.12 4.03 -6.98
N ALA A 129 11.65 5.15 -7.48
CA ALA A 129 11.51 5.54 -8.88
C ALA A 129 12.17 4.51 -9.82
N GLU A 130 13.37 4.04 -9.48
CA GLU A 130 14.06 3.00 -10.24
C GLU A 130 13.28 1.69 -10.27
N LYS A 131 12.81 1.21 -9.11
CA LYS A 131 11.98 0.00 -9.02
C LYS A 131 10.69 0.13 -9.82
N PHE A 132 10.04 1.28 -9.77
CA PHE A 132 8.80 1.51 -10.49
C PHE A 132 9.01 1.64 -12.00
N ILE A 133 9.92 2.52 -12.43
CA ILE A 133 10.11 2.86 -13.85
C ILE A 133 10.90 1.76 -14.58
N THR A 134 11.96 1.24 -13.95
CA THR A 134 12.90 0.31 -14.60
C THR A 134 12.48 -1.14 -14.35
N GLU A 135 12.25 -1.50 -13.08
CA GLU A 135 11.92 -2.88 -12.71
C GLU A 135 10.42 -3.19 -12.88
N HIS A 136 9.59 -2.16 -13.14
CA HIS A 136 8.13 -2.28 -13.24
C HIS A 136 7.50 -2.92 -11.99
N GLU A 137 8.14 -2.72 -10.84
CA GLU A 137 7.71 -3.23 -9.55
C GLU A 137 6.98 -2.15 -8.75
N ASN A 138 5.99 -2.59 -7.96
CA ASN A 138 5.29 -1.75 -7.01
C ASN A 138 5.81 -2.04 -5.59
N PRO A 139 6.91 -1.39 -5.15
CA PRO A 139 7.45 -1.57 -3.80
C PRO A 139 6.41 -1.23 -2.73
N GLN A 140 6.50 -1.89 -1.58
CA GLN A 140 5.57 -1.69 -0.46
C GLN A 140 5.54 -0.25 0.04
N SER A 141 6.68 0.45 -0.01
CA SER A 141 6.74 1.86 0.36
C SER A 141 5.88 2.75 -0.54
N LEU A 142 5.86 2.51 -1.86
CA LEU A 142 4.95 3.20 -2.78
C LEU A 142 3.49 2.86 -2.51
N ARG A 143 3.18 1.62 -2.14
CA ARG A 143 1.81 1.23 -1.77
C ARG A 143 1.30 1.97 -0.53
N ILE A 144 2.15 2.12 0.48
CA ILE A 144 1.81 2.88 1.70
C ILE A 144 1.59 4.36 1.35
N LYS A 145 2.49 4.94 0.54
CA LYS A 145 2.35 6.34 0.07
C LYS A 145 1.09 6.54 -0.76
N PHE A 146 0.70 5.55 -1.56
CA PHE A 146 -0.54 5.58 -2.32
C PHE A 146 -1.78 5.70 -1.42
N GLU A 147 -1.84 4.99 -0.30
CA GLU A 147 -3.00 5.07 0.62
C GLU A 147 -3.13 6.48 1.24
N ALA A 148 -2.01 7.08 1.65
CA ALA A 148 -1.98 8.45 2.14
C ALA A 148 -2.36 9.46 1.05
N ALA A 149 -1.81 9.30 -0.16
CA ALA A 149 -2.14 10.13 -1.31
C ALA A 149 -3.63 10.02 -1.70
N ALA A 150 -4.18 8.81 -1.69
CA ALA A 150 -5.59 8.56 -1.98
C ALA A 150 -6.50 9.19 -0.92
N TYR A 151 -6.11 9.15 0.35
CA TYR A 151 -6.82 9.87 1.41
C TYR A 151 -6.93 11.36 1.09
N GLU A 152 -5.83 12.02 0.75
CA GLU A 152 -5.83 13.46 0.45
C GLU A 152 -6.58 13.78 -0.85
N CYS A 153 -6.31 13.05 -1.93
CA CYS A 153 -6.84 13.34 -3.26
C CYS A 153 -8.33 13.00 -3.42
N LEU A 154 -8.84 12.01 -2.69
CA LEU A 154 -10.24 11.59 -2.79
C LEU A 154 -11.15 12.28 -1.75
N GLN A 155 -10.59 12.79 -0.65
CA GLN A 155 -11.38 13.37 0.45
C GLN A 155 -11.51 14.89 0.46
N GLU A 156 -11.13 15.59 -0.61
CA GLU A 156 -11.31 17.06 -0.73
C GLU A 156 -12.75 17.55 -0.44
N LYS A 157 -13.76 16.68 -0.54
CA LYS A 157 -15.18 16.99 -0.21
C LYS A 157 -15.67 16.45 1.13
N ALA A 158 -14.86 15.67 1.85
CA ALA A 158 -15.28 14.87 2.99
C ALA A 158 -14.55 15.20 4.29
N HIS A 159 -13.59 16.12 4.33
CA HIS A 159 -13.05 16.61 5.60
C HIS A 159 -14.19 17.26 6.39
N PRO A 160 -14.74 16.61 7.44
CA PRO A 160 -15.77 17.25 8.24
C PRO A 160 -15.09 18.45 8.91
N GLU A 161 -15.71 19.64 8.84
CA GLU A 161 -15.25 20.74 9.68
C GLU A 161 -15.17 20.20 11.11
N GLY A 162 -13.97 20.24 11.70
CA GLY A 162 -13.75 19.74 13.05
C GLY A 162 -14.78 20.35 14.01
N PRO A 163 -15.20 19.64 15.05
CA PRO A 163 -16.22 20.14 15.97
C PRO A 163 -15.80 21.52 16.49
N LYS A 164 -16.67 22.53 16.33
CA LYS A 164 -16.47 23.86 16.89
C LYS A 164 -16.66 23.78 18.41
N LEU A 165 -15.64 23.27 19.11
CA LEU A 165 -15.68 23.03 20.55
C LEU A 165 -15.71 24.33 21.37
N PHE A 166 -15.32 25.46 20.78
CA PHE A 166 -15.26 26.76 21.46
C PHE A 166 -15.83 27.87 20.57
N GLY A 167 -17.14 28.05 20.61
CA GLY A 167 -17.78 29.28 20.09
C GLY A 167 -17.45 30.46 21.00
N LYS A 168 -17.05 31.60 20.42
CA LYS A 168 -16.82 32.85 21.18
C LYS A 168 -18.12 33.27 21.88
N PRO A 169 -18.08 33.65 23.17
CA PRO A 169 -19.24 34.28 23.80
C PRO A 169 -19.54 35.61 23.10
N GLN A 170 -20.82 35.82 22.79
CA GLN A 170 -21.36 37.07 22.24
C GLN A 170 -21.35 38.18 23.29
#